data_AF-A0ABD4KUT6-F1
#
_entry.id   AF-A0ABD4KUT6-F1
#
_cell.length_a   1.000
_cell.length_b   1.000
_cell.length_c   1.000
_cell.angle_alpha   90.00
_cell.angle_beta   90.00
_cell.angle_gamma   90.00
#
_symmetry.space_group_name_H-M   'P 1'
#
loop_
_entity.id
_entity.type
_entity.pdbx_description
1 polymer ?
#
loop_
_entity_poly.entity_id
_entity_poly.type
_entity_poly.pdbx_seq_one_letter_code
_entity_poly.pdbx_strand_id
1 'polypeptide(L)'
;LRPLGIPCMIDRAQQALHLLALEPVSETFADLNSYGFRPNRSTADAVSQCFKCLALKQSAKWVLEGDIKACFDKIGHKWLMDNIIVDKRMLEQWLKSGYVDKGLFYDTEEGTPQGGIISPTLMLMTLAGIEQQ
;
A
#
# COMPACT_ATOMS: atom_id res chain seq x y z
N LEU A 1 -1.24 -4.14 -18.73
CA LEU A 1 -2.47 -3.35 -18.51
C LEU A 1 -2.67 -3.22 -17.01
N ARG A 2 -3.09 -2.06 -16.52
CA ARG A 2 -3.34 -1.80 -15.09
C ARG A 2 -4.86 -1.76 -14.88
N PRO A 3 -5.51 -2.88 -14.52
CA PRO A 3 -6.96 -2.89 -14.32
C PRO A 3 -7.31 -2.06 -13.07
N LEU A 4 -8.22 -1.10 -13.22
CA LEU A 4 -8.76 -0.32 -12.11
C LEU A 4 -10.02 -1.01 -11.58
N GLY A 5 -10.00 -1.44 -10.32
CA GLY A 5 -11.17 -1.95 -9.62
C GLY A 5 -11.83 -0.80 -8.85
N ILE A 6 -12.86 -0.19 -9.42
CA ILE A 6 -13.62 0.90 -8.76
C ILE A 6 -14.71 0.27 -7.88
N PRO A 7 -14.61 0.36 -6.53
CA PRO A 7 -15.62 -0.22 -5.66
C PRO A 7 -16.92 0.60 -5.69
N CYS A 8 -18.02 -0.03 -5.27
CA CYS A 8 -19.28 0.67 -5.08
C CYS A 8 -19.13 1.81 -4.05
N MET A 9 -20.03 2.80 -4.09
CA MET A 9 -19.97 3.96 -3.18
C MET A 9 -20.01 3.54 -1.71
N ILE A 10 -20.80 2.52 -1.38
CA ILE A 10 -20.94 1.99 -0.01
C ILE A 10 -19.62 1.39 0.46
N ASP A 11 -18.98 0.56 -0.38
CA ASP A 11 -17.70 -0.07 -0.05
C ASP A 11 -16.61 0.98 0.13
N ARG A 12 -16.60 2.02 -0.72
CA ARG A 12 -15.68 3.16 -0.56
C ARG A 12 -15.89 3.89 0.76
N ALA A 13 -17.14 4.13 1.16
CA ALA A 13 -17.45 4.76 2.45
C ALA A 13 -16.99 3.89 3.64
N GLN A 14 -17.22 2.58 3.57
CA GLN A 14 -16.76 1.65 4.59
C GLN A 14 -15.23 1.55 4.66
N GLN A 15 -14.56 1.51 3.50
CA GLN A 15 -13.09 1.53 3.42
C GLN A 15 -12.52 2.83 4.00
N ALA A 16 -13.15 3.97 3.71
CA ALA A 16 -12.74 5.26 4.27
C ALA A 16 -12.87 5.30 5.80
N LEU A 17 -13.95 4.73 6.36
CA LEU A 17 -14.13 4.63 7.81
C LEU A 17 -13.00 3.82 8.47
N HIS A 18 -12.66 2.66 7.89
CA HIS A 18 -11.60 1.81 8.42
C HIS A 18 -10.21 2.43 8.20
N LEU A 19 -10.02 3.16 7.10
CA LEU A 19 -8.80 3.91 6.85
C LEU A 19 -8.54 4.94 7.95
N LEU A 20 -9.55 5.73 8.35
CA LEU A 20 -9.40 6.71 9.43
C LEU A 20 -8.94 6.08 10.76
N ALA A 21 -9.37 4.85 11.04
CA ALA A 21 -8.92 4.10 12.21
C ALA A 21 -7.49 3.55 12.03
N LEU A 22 -7.12 3.16 10.81
CA LEU A 22 -5.85 2.53 10.49
C LEU A 22 -4.71 3.55 10.30
N GLU A 23 -5.00 4.75 9.81
CA GLU A 23 -4.02 5.83 9.56
C GLU A 23 -3.07 6.09 10.73
N PRO A 24 -3.54 6.36 11.97
CA PRO A 24 -2.63 6.62 13.09
C PRO A 24 -1.77 5.40 13.44
N VAL A 25 -2.28 4.20 13.24
CA VAL A 25 -1.54 2.96 13.46
C VAL A 25 -0.46 2.81 12.39
N SER A 26 -0.83 2.93 11.12
CA SER A 26 0.09 2.81 9.98
C SER A 26 1.27 3.79 10.07
N GLU A 27 1.04 5.01 10.56
CA GLU A 27 2.09 6.02 10.73
C GLU A 27 3.12 5.63 11.79
N THR A 28 2.73 4.86 12.81
CA THR A 28 3.65 4.35 13.84
C THR A 28 4.49 3.16 13.38
N PHE A 29 3.97 2.37 12.44
CA PHE A 29 4.68 1.21 11.87
C PHE A 29 5.52 1.57 10.64
N ALA A 30 5.18 2.64 9.92
CA ALA A 30 5.85 3.02 8.69
C ALA A 30 7.31 3.43 8.92
N ASP A 31 8.18 2.96 8.03
CA ASP A 31 9.60 3.29 8.00
C ASP A 31 9.84 4.81 7.88
N LEU A 32 10.94 5.31 8.46
CA LEU A 32 11.24 6.74 8.52
C LEU A 32 11.53 7.31 7.12
N ASN A 33 12.17 6.51 6.27
CA ASN A 33 12.48 6.85 4.88
C ASN A 33 11.41 6.37 3.89
N SER A 34 10.20 6.03 4.36
CA SER A 34 9.04 5.76 3.50
C SER A 34 8.20 7.04 3.30
N TYR A 35 8.04 7.46 2.04
CA TYR A 35 7.36 8.73 1.71
C TYR A 35 6.03 8.56 0.97
N GLY A 36 5.76 7.38 0.42
CA GLY A 36 4.58 7.13 -0.40
C GLY A 36 3.31 6.94 0.43
N PHE A 37 2.18 7.47 -0.05
CA PHE A 37 0.84 7.22 0.48
C PHE A 37 0.64 7.54 1.97
N ARG A 38 1.46 8.46 2.52
CA ARG A 38 1.37 8.92 3.90
C ARG A 38 0.84 10.35 3.97
N PRO A 39 0.01 10.66 4.99
CA PRO A 39 -0.37 12.04 5.24
C PRO A 39 0.87 12.87 5.60
N ASN A 40 0.89 14.13 5.18
CA ASN A 40 1.98 15.09 5.47
C ASN A 40 3.39 14.69 4.95
N ARG A 41 3.47 13.75 4.00
CA ARG A 41 4.69 13.40 3.27
C ARG A 41 4.48 13.63 1.78
N SER A 42 5.54 14.04 1.10
CA SER A 42 5.50 14.35 -0.33
C SER A 42 6.71 13.78 -1.06
N THR A 43 6.65 13.78 -2.38
CA THR A 43 7.81 13.44 -3.23
C THR A 43 8.97 14.40 -3.04
N ALA A 44 8.71 15.65 -2.64
CA ALA A 44 9.77 16.63 -2.33
C ALA A 44 10.59 16.23 -1.09
N ASP A 45 9.95 15.60 -0.10
CA ASP A 45 10.66 15.10 1.09
C ASP A 45 11.61 13.94 0.72
N ALA A 46 11.16 13.04 -0.17
CA ALA A 46 12.00 11.96 -0.69
C ALA A 46 13.22 12.51 -1.44
N VAL A 47 13.03 13.52 -2.29
CA VAL A 47 14.12 14.19 -3.01
C VAL A 47 15.09 14.88 -2.04
N SER A 48 14.57 15.53 -0.99
CA SER A 48 15.39 16.15 0.06
C SER A 48 16.26 15.12 0.77
N GLN A 49 15.72 13.93 1.05
CA GLN A 49 16.48 12.85 1.67
C GLN A 49 17.56 12.30 0.72
N CYS A 50 17.23 12.09 -0.55
CA CYS A 50 18.23 11.71 -1.56
C CYS A 50 19.37 12.73 -1.64
N PHE A 51 19.06 14.03 -1.59
CA PHE A 51 20.07 15.08 -1.57
C PHE A 51 20.98 14.96 -0.34
N LYS A 52 20.43 14.77 0.87
CA LYS A 52 21.23 14.58 2.09
C LYS A 52 22.15 13.37 2.00
N CYS A 53 21.69 12.26 1.41
CA CYS A 53 22.48 11.05 1.25
C CYS A 53 23.58 11.18 0.19
N LEU A 54 23.35 11.93 -0.90
CA LEU A 54 24.20 11.91 -2.10
C LEU A 54 25.06 13.17 -2.32
N ALA A 55 24.82 14.28 -1.60
CA ALA A 55 25.46 15.57 -1.89
C ALA A 55 26.92 15.70 -1.39
N LEU A 56 27.39 14.85 -0.47
CA LEU A 56 28.71 14.99 0.12
C LEU A 56 29.78 14.29 -0.73
N LYS A 57 31.03 14.77 -0.68
CA LYS A 57 32.17 14.14 -1.39
C LYS A 57 32.40 12.68 -1.01
N GLN A 58 31.99 12.30 0.19
CA GLN A 58 32.10 10.97 0.78
C GLN A 58 30.80 10.14 0.65
N SER A 59 29.80 10.65 -0.07
CA SER A 59 28.55 9.93 -0.34
C SER A 59 28.76 8.72 -1.25
N ALA A 60 27.78 7.81 -1.23
CA ALA A 60 27.74 6.66 -2.12
C ALA A 60 27.76 7.11 -3.59
N LYS A 61 28.56 6.43 -4.42
CA LYS A 61 28.72 6.75 -5.85
C LYS A 61 27.73 6.02 -6.75
N TRP A 62 27.03 5.02 -6.22
CA TRP A 62 26.16 4.14 -6.96
C TRP A 62 24.81 4.05 -6.25
N VAL A 63 23.75 4.03 -7.04
CA VAL A 63 22.37 3.85 -6.58
C VAL A 63 21.84 2.57 -7.21
N LEU A 64 21.23 1.71 -6.39
CA LEU A 64 20.50 0.56 -6.87
C LEU A 64 19.05 0.98 -7.10
N GLU A 65 18.63 1.00 -8.36
CA GLU A 65 17.24 1.23 -8.73
C GLU A 65 16.50 -0.12 -8.73
N GLY A 66 15.45 -0.22 -7.94
CA GLY A 66 14.59 -1.40 -7.86
C GLY A 66 13.12 -0.99 -7.87
N ASP A 67 12.30 -1.79 -8.54
CA ASP A 67 10.85 -1.65 -8.55
C ASP A 67 10.20 -3.02 -8.28
N ILE A 68 9.09 -3.02 -7.55
CA ILE A 68 8.35 -4.23 -7.21
C ILE A 68 7.29 -4.47 -8.28
N LYS A 69 7.53 -5.50 -9.10
CA LYS A 69 6.58 -5.90 -10.14
C LYS A 69 5.23 -6.29 -9.52
N ALA A 70 4.17 -5.63 -9.98
CA ALA A 70 2.78 -5.94 -9.61
C ALA A 70 2.53 -5.89 -8.08
N CYS A 71 3.09 -4.87 -7.41
CA CYS A 71 3.06 -4.75 -5.95
C CYS A 71 1.64 -4.86 -5.35
N PHE A 72 0.62 -4.26 -5.96
CA PHE A 72 -0.77 -4.38 -5.49
C PHE A 72 -1.41 -5.71 -5.82
N ASP A 73 -1.08 -6.32 -6.96
CA ASP A 73 -1.74 -7.53 -7.47
C ASP A 73 -1.19 -8.82 -6.86
N LYS A 74 0.00 -8.76 -6.23
CA LYS A 74 0.75 -9.93 -5.74
C LYS A 74 0.91 -9.99 -4.22
N ILE A 75 0.16 -9.19 -3.47
CA ILE A 75 0.18 -9.27 -2.01
C ILE A 75 -0.61 -10.51 -1.56
N GLY A 76 0.03 -11.37 -0.77
CA GLY A 76 -0.63 -12.56 -0.23
C GLY A 76 -1.72 -12.19 0.78
N HIS A 77 -2.96 -12.62 0.54
CA HIS A 77 -4.10 -12.35 1.44
C HIS A 77 -3.87 -12.85 2.86
N LYS A 78 -3.27 -14.05 2.99
CA LYS A 78 -2.94 -14.61 4.31
C LYS A 78 -2.02 -13.69 5.10
N TRP A 79 -1.00 -13.13 4.46
CA TRP A 79 -0.08 -12.21 5.11
C TRP A 79 -0.81 -10.94 5.58
N LEU A 80 -1.68 -10.36 4.74
CA LEU A 80 -2.48 -9.18 5.11
C LEU A 80 -3.38 -9.47 6.32
N MET A 81 -4.05 -10.63 6.33
CA MET A 81 -4.96 -11.06 7.40
C MET A 81 -4.26 -11.34 8.74
N ASP A 82 -3.00 -11.77 8.68
CA ASP A 82 -2.19 -12.08 9.86
C ASP A 82 -1.51 -10.83 10.45
N ASN A 83 -1.10 -9.87 9.60
CA ASN A 83 -0.23 -8.76 10.00
C ASN A 83 -0.95 -7.39 10.12
N ILE A 84 -2.11 -7.20 9.49
CA ILE A 84 -2.79 -5.90 9.52
C ILE A 84 -3.84 -5.85 10.63
N ILE A 85 -3.77 -4.80 11.44
CA ILE A 85 -4.66 -4.54 12.58
C ILE A 85 -5.91 -3.80 12.09
N VAL A 86 -6.84 -4.55 11.51
CA VAL A 86 -8.14 -4.08 10.99
C VAL A 86 -9.20 -5.15 11.30
N ASP A 87 -10.48 -4.80 11.17
CA ASP A 87 -11.55 -5.80 11.18
C ASP A 87 -11.28 -6.87 10.10
N LYS A 88 -10.87 -8.05 10.57
CA LYS A 88 -10.50 -9.19 9.72
C LYS A 88 -11.65 -9.64 8.83
N ARG A 89 -12.89 -9.57 9.32
CA ARG A 89 -14.06 -9.96 8.54
C ARG A 89 -14.25 -9.02 7.35
N MET A 90 -14.14 -7.71 7.59
CA MET A 90 -14.26 -6.71 6.52
C MET A 90 -13.10 -6.81 5.53
N LEU A 91 -11.88 -6.98 6.03
CA LEU A 91 -10.70 -7.14 5.19
C LEU A 91 -10.83 -8.37 4.28
N GLU A 92 -11.23 -9.52 4.82
CA GLU A 92 -11.44 -10.74 4.04
C GLU A 92 -12.48 -10.55 2.93
N GLN A 93 -13.59 -9.86 3.22
CA GLN A 93 -14.62 -9.55 2.23
C GLN A 93 -14.09 -8.67 1.09
N TRP A 94 -13.27 -7.66 1.40
CA TRP A 94 -12.67 -6.80 0.36
C TRP A 94 -11.59 -7.50 -0.45
N LEU A 95 -10.82 -8.40 0.16
CA LEU A 95 -9.78 -9.17 -0.56
C LEU A 95 -10.41 -10.21 -1.49
N LYS A 96 -11.50 -10.84 -1.08
CA LYS A 96 -12.23 -11.88 -1.85
C LYS A 96 -13.36 -11.34 -2.71
N SER A 97 -13.53 -10.02 -2.83
CA SER A 97 -14.69 -9.43 -3.52
C SER A 97 -14.72 -9.70 -5.03
N GLY A 98 -13.60 -10.17 -5.60
CA GLY A 98 -13.47 -10.34 -7.05
C GLY A 98 -13.51 -9.00 -7.80
N TYR A 99 -13.64 -9.09 -9.12
CA TYR A 99 -13.91 -7.95 -10.00
C TYR A 99 -14.81 -8.35 -11.17
N VAL A 100 -15.48 -7.36 -11.76
CA VAL A 100 -16.29 -7.56 -12.98
C VAL A 100 -15.58 -6.92 -14.17
N ASP A 101 -15.30 -7.70 -15.20
CA ASP A 101 -14.80 -7.21 -16.49
C ASP A 101 -15.68 -7.72 -17.64
N LYS A 102 -16.11 -6.80 -18.52
CA LYS A 102 -17.01 -7.07 -19.66
C LYS A 102 -18.28 -7.87 -19.29
N GLY A 103 -18.82 -7.63 -18.09
CA GLY A 103 -20.03 -8.31 -17.59
C GLY A 103 -19.79 -9.72 -17.04
N LEU A 104 -18.54 -10.17 -16.98
CA LEU A 104 -18.15 -11.43 -16.35
C LEU A 104 -17.50 -11.14 -14.99
N PHE A 105 -17.87 -11.95 -14.00
CA PHE A 105 -17.28 -11.90 -12.66
C PHE A 105 -16.03 -12.80 -12.63
N TYR A 106 -14.97 -12.30 -12.02
CA TYR A 106 -13.70 -12.98 -11.81
C TYR A 106 -13.34 -12.96 -10.32
N ASP A 107 -12.92 -14.10 -9.79
CA ASP A 107 -12.42 -14.20 -8.42
C ASP A 107 -11.02 -13.59 -8.29
N THR A 108 -10.70 -13.09 -7.10
CA THR A 108 -9.39 -12.54 -6.75
C THR A 108 -8.74 -13.42 -5.70
N GLU A 109 -7.70 -14.17 -6.08
CA GLU A 109 -6.94 -15.07 -5.19
C GLU A 109 -5.75 -14.37 -4.48
N GLU A 110 -5.24 -13.28 -5.08
CA GLU A 110 -4.09 -12.54 -4.58
C GLU A 110 -4.25 -11.03 -4.85
N GLY A 111 -3.56 -10.22 -4.07
CA GLY A 111 -3.52 -8.77 -4.24
C GLY A 111 -4.68 -8.02 -3.57
N THR A 112 -4.65 -6.71 -3.72
CA THR A 112 -5.68 -5.79 -3.23
C THR A 112 -6.29 -5.05 -4.41
N PRO A 113 -7.62 -4.82 -4.44
CA PRO A 113 -8.26 -4.13 -5.56
C PRO A 113 -7.67 -2.72 -5.73
N GLN A 114 -7.10 -2.48 -6.91
CA GLN A 114 -6.48 -1.20 -7.25
C GLN A 114 -7.57 -0.16 -7.57
N GLY A 115 -7.92 0.62 -6.54
CA GLY A 115 -9.05 1.56 -6.56
C GLY A 115 -9.83 1.60 -5.24
N GLY A 116 -9.55 0.67 -4.32
CA GLY A 116 -9.94 0.77 -2.92
C GLY A 116 -9.21 1.91 -2.22
N ILE A 117 -9.94 2.68 -1.40
CA ILE A 117 -9.38 3.83 -0.67
C ILE A 117 -8.35 3.38 0.36
N ILE A 118 -8.55 2.20 0.95
CA ILE A 118 -7.67 1.64 1.98
C ILE A 118 -6.42 0.94 1.39
N SER A 119 -6.46 0.52 0.12
CA SER A 119 -5.39 -0.27 -0.52
C SER A 119 -3.99 0.35 -0.42
N PRO A 120 -3.80 1.67 -0.59
CA PRO A 120 -2.48 2.29 -0.43
C PRO A 120 -1.90 2.14 0.98
N THR A 121 -2.74 2.19 2.01
CA THR A 121 -2.32 2.05 3.41
C THR A 121 -1.98 0.59 3.73
N LEU A 122 -2.74 -0.37 3.18
CA LEU A 122 -2.40 -1.79 3.28
C LEU A 122 -1.04 -2.08 2.64
N MET A 123 -0.75 -1.47 1.48
CA MET A 123 0.56 -1.60 0.82
C MET A 123 1.68 -0.96 1.66
N LEU A 124 1.46 0.24 2.21
CA LEU A 124 2.42 0.90 3.09
C LEU A 124 2.80 0.00 4.27
N MET A 125 1.81 -0.58 4.95
CA MET A 125 2.06 -1.51 6.07
C MET A 125 2.72 -2.81 5.62
N THR A 126 2.47 -3.27 4.39
CA THR A 126 3.11 -4.47 3.83
C THR A 126 4.60 -4.28 3.60
N LEU A 127 5.01 -3.06 3.23
CA LEU A 127 6.41 -2.72 2.95
C LEU A 127 7.15 -2.17 4.18
N ALA A 128 6.45 -2.00 5.31
CA ALA A 128 7.08 -1.56 6.55
C ALA A 128 8.07 -2.61 7.07
N GLY A 129 9.24 -2.14 7.54
CA GLY A 129 10.29 -3.01 8.06
C GLY A 129 11.35 -3.42 7.03
N ILE A 130 11.24 -2.96 5.77
CA ILE A 130 12.33 -3.14 4.78
C ILE A 130 13.57 -2.32 5.20
N GLU A 131 13.38 -1.17 5.84
CA GLU A 131 14.48 -0.33 6.32
C GLU A 131 15.27 -0.96 7.49
N GLN A 132 14.63 -1.78 8.33
CA GLN A 132 15.21 -2.29 9.58
C GLN A 132 16.00 -3.61 9.43
N GLN A 133 16.11 -4.15 8.20
CA GLN A 133 16.79 -5.43 7.93
C GLN A 133 18.31 -5.35 7.91
#